data_AF-A0AAN6IM70-F1
#
_entry.id   AF-A0AAN6IM70-F1
#
_cell.length_a   1.000
_cell.length_b   1.000
_cell.length_c   1.000
_cell.angle_alpha   90.00
_cell.angle_beta   90.00
_cell.angle_gamma   90.00
#
_symmetry.space_group_name_H-M   'P 1'
#
loop_
_entity.id
_entity.type
_entity.pdbx_description
1 polymer ?
#
loop_
_entity_poly.entity_id
_entity_poly.type
_entity_poly.pdbx_seq_one_letter_code
_entity_poly.pdbx_strand_id
1 'polypeptide(L)'
;MPNDVDIVFEGFDTTDDLDDGIGISEQFLPDEQNDELVRHVLTKGVDLQEYSQQIEHELQAMEDEQLSSYEQNEGALLELDSEIRSCDEVLGHMEKLLANFKTSLGAINTDIQALQSDSLSMSQRLKNRVVAEKQLDKIIQGVVVEPEAVRTICDGEVNEKYLECLIEVNKKIAYMRVHNKQHHELKVFQEVMPELDRLRLKASARVRQFLLDKINDLRSLNTNAHVLQSSVFLKYRFFNHFLIERHPEAAVEVRDTYIHIMRHYYLDHFETYQRGLTKLERTIADRADVVGMEESSKLSLFGTAKPIARDRANVFNLGSRAEVLDAEDPRAIVLSVASEASDKRPFEELFRSYNLALADNASAEYEFIMQFFVSPKARQKITGSDMARMVFGHIFEPSIRIGEAFLKTYLESTHDALGVLLCIRIMTQLTGELQRRQVPALDSYVNSTNMLLWPRFQAILDSHIESVKRLSSGRKSKIDTQPPATVRRYAELAASLLRLNSGYNTHVVALSLARLRAEVQAYLTRRADASADQHAAL
;
A
#
# COMPACT_ATOMS: atom_id res chain seq x y z
N MET A 1 -25.36 -17.67 -25.10
CA MET A 1 -25.79 -19.08 -25.11
C MET A 1 -27.28 -19.14 -24.79
N PRO A 2 -28.17 -19.03 -25.76
CA PRO A 2 -29.49 -19.64 -25.66
C PRO A 2 -29.41 -21.08 -26.21
N ASN A 3 -30.05 -22.02 -25.53
CA ASN A 3 -30.35 -23.34 -26.08
C ASN A 3 -31.82 -23.33 -26.52
N ASP A 4 -32.02 -23.89 -27.71
CA ASP A 4 -33.28 -24.35 -28.27
C ASP A 4 -34.03 -25.29 -27.32
N VAL A 5 -35.36 -25.38 -27.47
CA VAL A 5 -36.06 -26.59 -27.95
C VAL A 5 -37.47 -26.19 -28.40
N ASP A 6 -37.77 -26.57 -29.64
CA ASP A 6 -39.06 -26.58 -30.35
C ASP A 6 -40.14 -27.42 -29.66
N ILE A 7 -41.42 -27.01 -29.80
CA ILE A 7 -42.52 -27.95 -30.05
C ILE A 7 -43.45 -27.34 -31.11
N VAL A 8 -43.47 -28.01 -32.27
CA VAL A 8 -44.35 -27.83 -33.42
C VAL A 8 -45.78 -28.27 -33.08
N PHE A 9 -46.78 -27.56 -33.58
CA PHE A 9 -48.12 -28.11 -33.83
C PHE A 9 -48.57 -27.71 -35.23
N GLU A 10 -48.61 -28.70 -36.12
CA GLU A 10 -49.24 -28.66 -37.45
C GLU A 10 -50.76 -28.82 -37.33
N GLY A 11 -51.48 -28.22 -38.28
CA GLY A 11 -52.83 -28.64 -38.69
C GLY A 11 -53.93 -27.65 -38.31
N PHE A 12 -54.38 -26.82 -39.25
CA PHE A 12 -55.41 -27.16 -40.24
C PHE A 12 -55.68 -25.88 -41.04
N ASP A 13 -55.13 -25.81 -42.25
CA ASP A 13 -55.46 -24.78 -43.24
C ASP A 13 -56.31 -25.45 -44.31
N THR A 14 -57.55 -25.00 -44.46
CA THR A 14 -58.44 -25.35 -45.56
C THR A 14 -59.12 -24.08 -46.01
N THR A 15 -58.40 -23.26 -46.77
CA THR A 15 -59.01 -22.50 -47.86
C THR A 15 -58.95 -23.39 -49.09
N ASP A 16 -60.09 -23.95 -49.48
CA ASP A 16 -60.29 -24.42 -50.85
C ASP A 16 -61.62 -23.89 -51.33
N ASP A 17 -61.58 -23.47 -52.58
CA ASP A 17 -62.57 -22.71 -53.32
C ASP A 17 -63.93 -23.42 -53.41
N LEU A 18 -64.99 -22.65 -53.69
CA LEU A 18 -65.94 -22.92 -54.77
C LEU A 18 -67.00 -21.80 -54.83
N ASP A 19 -66.76 -20.92 -55.79
CA ASP A 19 -67.73 -20.12 -56.52
C ASP A 19 -68.67 -21.08 -57.28
N ASP A 20 -69.99 -20.95 -57.08
CA ASP A 20 -70.98 -21.44 -58.03
C ASP A 20 -72.31 -20.67 -57.87
N GLY A 21 -72.58 -19.81 -58.85
CA GLY A 21 -73.87 -19.18 -59.05
C GLY A 21 -74.82 -20.07 -59.85
N ILE A 22 -76.03 -20.28 -59.32
CA ILE A 22 -77.23 -20.75 -60.02
C ILE A 22 -78.40 -20.05 -59.29
N GLY A 23 -79.31 -19.25 -59.86
CA GLY A 23 -79.96 -19.33 -61.15
C GLY A 23 -81.43 -19.74 -60.95
N ILE A 24 -82.33 -18.75 -60.78
CA ILE A 24 -83.77 -18.66 -61.11
C ILE A 24 -84.63 -19.94 -61.12
N SER A 25 -85.80 -19.93 -60.46
CA SER A 25 -87.11 -20.31 -61.06
C SER A 25 -88.30 -20.14 -60.10
N GLU A 26 -89.02 -19.02 -60.24
CA GLU A 26 -90.49 -19.02 -60.19
C GLU A 26 -90.99 -19.72 -61.45
N GLN A 27 -91.77 -20.80 -61.34
CA GLN A 27 -92.59 -21.29 -62.45
C GLN A 27 -93.77 -22.15 -61.99
N PHE A 28 -94.95 -21.60 -62.29
CA PHE A 28 -96.27 -22.20 -62.49
C PHE A 28 -96.32 -23.69 -62.82
N LEU A 29 -97.31 -24.39 -62.24
CA LEU A 29 -97.87 -25.61 -62.83
C LEU A 29 -99.24 -25.28 -63.48
N PRO A 30 -99.53 -25.78 -64.71
CA PRO A 30 -100.69 -25.38 -65.51
C PRO A 30 -101.86 -26.38 -65.48
N ASP A 31 -103.04 -25.85 -65.76
CA ASP A 31 -104.33 -26.51 -65.99
C ASP A 31 -104.32 -27.53 -67.14
N GLU A 32 -104.22 -28.84 -66.86
CA GLU A 32 -104.47 -29.89 -67.86
C GLU A 32 -105.79 -30.65 -67.66
N GLN A 33 -106.44 -30.54 -66.49
CA GLN A 33 -107.70 -31.26 -66.22
C GLN A 33 -108.95 -30.57 -66.80
N ASN A 34 -108.88 -29.26 -67.08
CA ASN A 34 -110.02 -28.52 -67.62
C ASN A 34 -110.35 -28.91 -69.07
N ASP A 35 -109.38 -29.42 -69.84
CA ASP A 35 -109.52 -29.60 -71.30
C ASP A 35 -110.25 -30.90 -71.69
N GLU A 36 -110.25 -31.93 -70.83
CA GLU A 36 -111.08 -33.14 -71.01
C GLU A 36 -112.55 -32.90 -70.61
N LEU A 37 -112.79 -32.13 -69.55
CA LEU A 37 -114.14 -31.78 -69.08
C LEU A 37 -114.88 -30.93 -70.12
N VAL A 38 -114.21 -29.93 -70.71
CA VAL A 38 -114.78 -29.05 -71.73
C VAL A 38 -115.11 -29.81 -73.02
N ARG A 39 -114.31 -30.82 -73.40
CA ARG A 39 -114.61 -31.69 -74.55
C ARG A 39 -115.82 -32.59 -74.32
N HIS A 40 -116.05 -33.04 -73.09
CA HIS A 40 -117.22 -33.87 -72.77
C HIS A 40 -118.54 -33.07 -72.76
N VAL A 41 -118.47 -31.76 -72.51
CA VAL A 41 -119.61 -30.82 -72.43
C VAL A 41 -120.08 -30.35 -73.81
N LEU A 42 -119.21 -30.23 -74.82
CA LEU A 42 -119.59 -29.74 -76.16
C LEU A 42 -120.24 -30.79 -77.08
N THR A 43 -120.18 -32.08 -76.73
CA THR A 43 -120.71 -33.17 -77.56
C THR A 43 -122.11 -33.64 -77.16
N LYS A 44 -122.59 -33.28 -75.97
CA LYS A 44 -124.00 -33.46 -75.56
C LYS A 44 -124.59 -32.09 -75.32
N GLY A 45 -125.45 -31.62 -76.23
CA GLY A 45 -126.16 -30.34 -76.11
C GLY A 45 -127.02 -30.29 -74.85
N VAL A 46 -126.39 -29.84 -73.76
CA VAL A 46 -126.96 -29.63 -72.43
C VAL A 46 -126.49 -28.25 -71.96
N ASP A 47 -127.41 -27.52 -71.32
CA ASP A 47 -127.30 -26.11 -70.97
C ASP A 47 -126.20 -25.86 -69.91
N LEU A 48 -125.26 -24.95 -70.19
CA LEU A 48 -124.05 -24.68 -69.38
C LEU A 48 -124.33 -24.17 -67.95
N GLN A 49 -125.56 -23.73 -67.67
CA GLN A 49 -125.95 -23.20 -66.36
C GLN A 49 -126.29 -24.29 -65.33
N GLU A 50 -126.79 -25.45 -65.75
CA GLU A 50 -127.07 -26.56 -64.80
C GLU A 50 -125.78 -27.26 -64.34
N TYR A 51 -124.78 -27.37 -65.22
CA TYR A 51 -123.51 -28.02 -64.91
C TYR A 51 -122.61 -27.16 -64.00
N SER A 52 -122.64 -25.83 -64.12
CA SER A 52 -121.90 -24.95 -63.21
C SER A 52 -122.44 -25.02 -61.78
N GLN A 53 -123.76 -25.15 -61.62
CA GLN A 53 -124.39 -25.33 -60.30
C GLN A 53 -124.04 -26.66 -59.66
N GLN A 54 -123.87 -27.71 -60.46
CA GLN A 54 -123.48 -29.03 -59.97
C GLN A 54 -122.01 -29.06 -59.52
N ILE A 55 -121.11 -28.42 -60.26
CA ILE A 55 -119.71 -28.26 -59.85
C ILE A 55 -119.60 -27.37 -58.61
N GLU A 56 -120.33 -26.25 -58.53
CA GLU A 56 -120.35 -25.41 -57.30
C GLU A 56 -120.78 -26.21 -56.07
N HIS A 57 -121.74 -27.12 -56.21
CA HIS A 57 -122.20 -27.96 -55.10
C HIS A 57 -121.19 -29.06 -54.72
N GLU A 58 -120.47 -29.65 -55.68
CA GLU A 58 -119.39 -30.62 -55.39
C GLU A 58 -118.17 -29.93 -54.77
N LEU A 59 -117.84 -28.71 -55.21
CA LEU A 59 -116.72 -27.93 -54.68
C LEU A 59 -117.01 -27.49 -53.24
N GLN A 60 -118.23 -27.02 -52.95
CA GLN A 60 -118.65 -26.70 -51.59
C GLN A 60 -118.62 -27.92 -50.67
N ALA A 61 -119.02 -29.10 -51.14
CA ALA A 61 -118.98 -30.31 -50.33
C ALA A 61 -117.55 -30.78 -50.01
N MET A 62 -116.61 -30.68 -50.95
CA MET A 62 -115.19 -30.98 -50.72
C MET A 62 -114.51 -29.94 -49.83
N GLU A 63 -114.85 -28.65 -50.00
CA GLU A 63 -114.37 -27.59 -49.13
C GLU A 63 -114.84 -27.82 -47.68
N ASP A 64 -116.11 -28.17 -47.48
CA ASP A 64 -116.66 -28.48 -46.16
C ASP A 64 -116.02 -29.74 -45.53
N GLU A 65 -115.72 -30.78 -46.32
CA GLU A 65 -115.05 -31.99 -45.84
C GLU A 65 -113.58 -31.74 -45.46
N GLN A 66 -112.85 -30.95 -46.26
CA GLN A 66 -111.48 -30.53 -45.96
C GLN A 66 -111.44 -29.63 -44.73
N LEU A 67 -112.34 -28.63 -44.64
CA LEU A 67 -112.51 -27.80 -43.45
C LEU A 67 -112.80 -28.65 -42.22
N SER A 68 -113.69 -29.65 -42.31
CA SER A 68 -113.97 -30.56 -41.20
C SER A 68 -112.75 -31.39 -40.79
N SER A 69 -111.95 -31.86 -41.75
CA SER A 69 -110.70 -32.59 -41.47
C SER A 69 -109.61 -31.71 -40.84
N TYR A 70 -109.52 -30.44 -41.25
CA TYR A 70 -108.64 -29.45 -40.63
C TYR A 70 -109.12 -29.09 -39.22
N GLU A 71 -110.42 -28.83 -39.03
CA GLU A 71 -111.03 -28.54 -37.73
C GLU A 71 -110.86 -29.72 -36.75
N GLN A 72 -110.98 -30.97 -37.22
CA GLN A 72 -110.80 -32.16 -36.38
C GLN A 72 -109.35 -32.35 -35.92
N ASN A 73 -108.36 -31.97 -36.75
CA ASN A 73 -106.93 -32.13 -36.45
C ASN A 73 -106.25 -30.83 -36.01
N GLU A 74 -106.98 -29.72 -35.94
CA GLU A 74 -106.49 -28.39 -35.57
C GLU A 74 -105.82 -28.44 -34.19
N GLY A 75 -106.46 -29.13 -33.24
CA GLY A 75 -105.92 -29.28 -31.88
C GLY A 75 -104.57 -29.99 -31.83
N ALA A 76 -104.41 -31.09 -32.57
CA ALA A 76 -103.17 -31.88 -32.57
C ALA A 76 -102.03 -31.17 -33.33
N LEU A 77 -102.35 -30.45 -34.41
CA LEU A 77 -101.38 -29.65 -35.15
C LEU A 77 -100.94 -28.41 -34.37
N LEU A 78 -101.86 -27.76 -33.63
CA LEU A 78 -101.53 -26.67 -32.72
C LEU A 78 -100.69 -27.13 -31.52
N GLU A 79 -100.94 -28.33 -31.00
CA GLU A 79 -100.15 -28.92 -29.91
C GLU A 79 -98.73 -29.27 -30.37
N LEU A 80 -98.57 -29.82 -31.59
CA LEU A 80 -97.26 -30.08 -32.17
C LEU A 80 -96.49 -28.79 -32.51
N ASP A 81 -97.14 -27.77 -33.08
CA ASP A 81 -96.51 -26.46 -33.31
C ASP A 81 -96.08 -25.82 -31.98
N SER A 82 -96.89 -25.98 -30.92
CA SER A 82 -96.53 -25.59 -29.55
C SER A 82 -95.29 -26.32 -29.03
N GLU A 83 -95.21 -27.65 -29.19
CA GLU A 83 -94.05 -28.44 -28.75
C GLU A 83 -92.78 -28.15 -29.55
N ILE A 84 -92.90 -27.98 -30.87
CA ILE A 84 -91.76 -27.62 -31.74
C ILE A 84 -91.26 -26.21 -31.38
N ARG A 85 -92.16 -25.25 -31.20
CA ARG A 85 -91.79 -23.91 -30.72
C ARG A 85 -91.14 -23.96 -29.33
N SER A 86 -91.60 -24.84 -28.45
CA SER A 86 -90.97 -25.04 -27.14
C SER A 86 -89.56 -25.62 -27.27
N CYS A 87 -89.36 -26.63 -28.12
CA CYS A 87 -88.02 -27.18 -28.39
C CYS A 87 -87.08 -26.14 -29.02
N ASP A 88 -87.57 -25.33 -29.95
CA ASP A 88 -86.81 -24.22 -30.55
C ASP A 88 -86.46 -23.14 -29.52
N GLU A 89 -87.37 -22.84 -28.59
CA GLU A 89 -87.05 -21.94 -27.46
C GLU A 89 -85.96 -22.52 -26.56
N VAL A 90 -86.01 -23.83 -26.24
CA VAL A 90 -84.97 -24.47 -25.42
C VAL A 90 -83.63 -24.52 -26.15
N LEU A 91 -83.62 -24.88 -27.43
CA LEU A 91 -82.40 -24.92 -28.24
C LEU A 91 -81.82 -23.52 -28.42
N GLY A 92 -82.65 -22.51 -28.69
CA GLY A 92 -82.24 -21.11 -28.73
C GLY A 92 -81.71 -20.61 -27.38
N HIS A 93 -82.24 -21.12 -26.26
CA HIS A 93 -81.69 -20.84 -24.94
C HIS A 93 -80.32 -21.49 -24.73
N MET A 94 -80.15 -22.76 -25.09
CA MET A 94 -78.87 -23.47 -25.01
C MET A 94 -77.80 -22.84 -25.93
N GLU A 95 -78.18 -22.44 -27.15
CA GLU A 95 -77.28 -21.75 -28.07
C GLU A 95 -76.82 -20.41 -27.48
N LYS A 96 -77.74 -19.59 -26.95
CA LYS A 96 -77.39 -18.35 -26.25
C LYS A 96 -76.47 -18.60 -25.07
N LEU A 97 -76.72 -19.65 -24.28
CA LEU A 97 -75.92 -19.97 -23.10
C LEU A 97 -74.51 -20.41 -23.50
N LEU A 98 -74.36 -21.25 -24.52
CA LEU A 98 -73.07 -21.68 -25.07
C LEU A 98 -72.31 -20.54 -25.75
N ALA A 99 -73.00 -19.68 -26.51
CA ALA A 99 -72.42 -18.49 -27.10
C ALA A 99 -71.89 -17.53 -26.02
N ASN A 100 -72.68 -17.32 -24.95
CA ASN A 100 -72.26 -16.53 -23.80
C ASN A 100 -71.09 -17.18 -23.04
N PHE A 101 -71.04 -18.51 -22.94
CA PHE A 101 -69.94 -19.20 -22.29
C PHE A 101 -68.65 -19.11 -23.12
N LYS A 102 -68.75 -19.25 -24.45
CA LYS A 102 -67.64 -19.08 -25.39
C LYS A 102 -67.08 -17.65 -25.36
N THR A 103 -67.94 -16.64 -25.37
CA THR A 103 -67.50 -15.24 -25.26
C THR A 103 -66.89 -14.95 -23.90
N SER A 104 -67.45 -15.50 -22.82
CA SER A 104 -66.87 -15.38 -21.47
C SER A 104 -65.50 -16.06 -21.35
N LEU A 105 -65.32 -17.25 -21.92
CA LEU A 105 -64.00 -17.93 -21.98
C LEU A 105 -63.00 -17.16 -22.84
N GLY A 106 -63.45 -16.59 -23.96
CA GLY A 106 -62.64 -15.69 -24.78
C GLY A 106 -62.16 -14.48 -24.00
N ALA A 107 -63.07 -13.81 -23.29
CA ALA A 107 -62.77 -12.67 -22.43
C ALA A 107 -61.80 -13.03 -21.29
N ILE A 108 -62.05 -14.15 -20.59
CA ILE A 108 -61.15 -14.62 -19.52
C ILE A 108 -59.77 -14.95 -20.06
N ASN A 109 -59.67 -15.58 -21.24
CA ASN A 109 -58.37 -15.91 -21.82
C ASN A 109 -57.60 -14.65 -22.24
N THR A 110 -58.29 -13.65 -22.81
CA THR A 110 -57.67 -12.34 -23.10
C THR A 110 -57.25 -11.63 -21.82
N ASP A 111 -58.05 -11.72 -20.75
CA ASP A 111 -57.71 -11.12 -19.45
C ASP A 111 -56.50 -11.82 -18.81
N ILE A 112 -56.41 -13.15 -18.90
CA ILE A 112 -55.26 -13.93 -18.43
C ILE A 112 -54.00 -13.57 -19.23
N GLN A 113 -54.10 -13.47 -20.55
CA GLN A 113 -52.98 -13.04 -21.40
C GLN A 113 -52.55 -11.60 -21.09
N ALA A 114 -53.49 -10.69 -20.86
CA ALA A 114 -53.22 -9.32 -20.44
C ALA A 114 -52.51 -9.30 -19.07
N LEU A 115 -53.02 -10.03 -18.08
CA LEU A 115 -52.39 -10.17 -16.76
C LEU A 115 -50.99 -10.77 -16.83
N GLN A 116 -50.77 -11.77 -17.68
CA GLN A 116 -49.47 -12.40 -17.85
C GLN A 116 -48.46 -11.43 -18.49
N SER A 117 -48.89 -10.72 -19.54
CA SER A 117 -48.08 -9.68 -20.19
C SER A 117 -47.74 -8.56 -19.22
N ASP A 118 -48.72 -8.10 -18.45
CA ASP A 118 -48.56 -7.06 -17.44
C ASP A 118 -47.60 -7.49 -16.33
N SER A 119 -47.72 -8.72 -15.83
CA SER A 119 -46.83 -9.30 -14.82
C SER A 119 -45.38 -9.38 -15.32
N LEU A 120 -45.15 -9.83 -16.55
CA LEU A 120 -43.82 -9.86 -17.17
C LEU A 120 -43.24 -8.46 -17.33
N SER A 121 -44.05 -7.51 -17.84
CA SER A 121 -43.63 -6.13 -18.01
C SER A 121 -43.29 -5.47 -16.68
N MET A 122 -44.06 -5.75 -15.63
CA MET A 122 -43.86 -5.23 -14.27
C MET A 122 -42.59 -5.83 -13.65
N SER A 123 -42.36 -7.13 -13.82
CA SER A 123 -41.13 -7.81 -13.39
C SER A 123 -39.89 -7.21 -14.07
N GLN A 124 -39.96 -6.94 -15.36
CA GLN A 124 -38.87 -6.30 -16.09
C GLN A 124 -38.63 -4.86 -15.64
N ARG A 125 -39.69 -4.07 -15.42
CA ARG A 125 -39.59 -2.72 -14.85
C ARG A 125 -38.97 -2.73 -13.46
N LEU A 126 -39.36 -3.67 -12.60
CA LEU A 126 -38.77 -3.84 -11.27
C LEU A 126 -37.28 -4.17 -11.36
N LYS A 127 -36.90 -5.12 -12.22
CA LYS A 127 -35.50 -5.48 -12.43
C LYS A 127 -34.66 -4.29 -12.90
N ASN A 128 -35.18 -3.51 -13.86
CA ASN A 128 -34.51 -2.31 -14.35
C ASN A 128 -34.38 -1.25 -13.26
N ARG A 129 -35.43 -1.04 -12.43
CA ARG A 129 -35.39 -0.10 -11.29
C ARG A 129 -34.36 -0.51 -10.25
N VAL A 130 -34.29 -1.78 -9.88
CA VAL A 130 -33.30 -2.29 -8.91
C VAL A 130 -31.86 -2.12 -9.41
N VAL A 131 -31.62 -2.33 -10.71
CA VAL A 131 -30.29 -2.12 -11.30
C VAL A 131 -29.92 -0.63 -11.30
N ALA A 132 -30.85 0.24 -11.70
CA ALA A 132 -30.64 1.69 -11.68
C ALA A 132 -30.42 2.23 -10.27
N GLU A 133 -31.19 1.76 -9.29
CA GLU A 133 -31.05 2.09 -7.87
C GLU A 133 -29.65 1.77 -7.37
N LYS A 134 -29.14 0.56 -7.64
CA LYS A 134 -27.76 0.17 -7.24
C LYS A 134 -26.68 1.05 -7.87
N GLN A 135 -26.87 1.46 -9.13
CA GLN A 135 -25.92 2.34 -9.81
C GLN A 135 -25.95 3.76 -9.24
N LEU A 136 -27.14 4.29 -8.98
CA LEU A 136 -27.33 5.61 -8.37
C LEU A 136 -26.79 5.64 -6.95
N ASP A 137 -27.09 4.62 -6.13
CA ASP A 137 -26.60 4.48 -4.76
C ASP A 137 -25.07 4.50 -4.73
N LYS A 138 -24.40 3.77 -5.62
CA LYS A 138 -22.93 3.80 -5.74
C LYS A 138 -22.38 5.19 -6.03
N ILE A 139 -23.04 5.96 -6.92
CA ILE A 139 -22.62 7.33 -7.25
C ILE A 139 -22.86 8.27 -6.06
N ILE A 140 -24.04 8.20 -5.45
CA ILE A 140 -24.43 9.03 -4.30
C ILE A 140 -23.49 8.77 -3.13
N GLN A 141 -23.26 7.52 -2.77
CA GLN A 141 -22.30 7.16 -1.72
C GLN A 141 -20.89 7.66 -2.03
N GLY A 142 -20.46 7.68 -3.29
CA GLY A 142 -19.14 8.17 -3.68
C GLY A 142 -18.98 9.69 -3.64
N VAL A 143 -20.06 10.45 -3.83
CA VAL A 143 -20.06 11.92 -3.93
C VAL A 143 -20.44 12.60 -2.61
N VAL A 144 -21.38 12.02 -1.86
CA VAL A 144 -21.88 12.65 -0.63
C VAL A 144 -20.81 12.64 0.45
N VAL A 145 -20.52 13.83 0.96
CA VAL A 145 -19.74 14.05 2.17
C VAL A 145 -20.71 14.40 3.29
N GLU A 146 -20.58 13.72 4.42
CA GLU A 146 -21.43 13.96 5.58
C GLU A 146 -21.26 15.40 6.11
N PRO A 147 -22.37 16.13 6.41
CA PRO A 147 -22.28 17.50 6.90
C PRO A 147 -21.47 17.66 8.19
N GLU A 148 -21.48 16.63 9.05
CA GLU A 148 -20.67 16.60 10.27
C GLU A 148 -19.17 16.54 9.96
N ALA A 149 -18.77 15.77 8.93
CA ALA A 149 -17.38 15.73 8.47
C ALA A 149 -16.92 17.08 7.92
N VAL A 150 -17.78 17.79 7.18
CA VAL A 150 -17.49 19.14 6.68
C VAL A 150 -17.29 20.12 7.84
N ARG A 151 -18.19 20.13 8.83
CA ARG A 151 -18.06 20.98 10.03
C ARG A 151 -16.81 20.66 10.83
N THR A 152 -16.51 19.37 11.01
CA THR A 152 -15.30 18.94 11.72
C THR A 152 -14.03 19.42 11.02
N ILE A 153 -13.98 19.34 9.68
CA ILE A 153 -12.82 19.80 8.91
C ILE A 153 -12.68 21.33 8.94
N CYS A 154 -13.80 22.05 8.80
CA CYS A 154 -13.79 23.52 8.76
C CYS A 154 -13.51 24.16 10.12
N ASP A 155 -14.20 23.69 11.16
CA ASP A 155 -14.28 24.39 12.46
C ASP A 155 -13.83 23.52 13.65
N GLY A 156 -13.88 22.19 13.54
CA GLY A 156 -13.55 21.27 14.64
C GLY A 156 -12.05 21.24 15.00
N GLU A 157 -11.69 20.79 16.20
CA GLU A 157 -10.28 20.66 16.59
C GLU A 157 -9.56 19.53 15.84
N VAL A 158 -8.24 19.68 15.62
CA VAL A 158 -7.44 18.67 14.93
C VAL A 158 -7.07 17.56 15.92
N ASN A 159 -7.92 16.54 15.99
CA ASN A 159 -7.81 15.38 16.87
C ASN A 159 -7.99 14.05 16.10
N GLU A 160 -8.19 12.93 16.80
CA GLU A 160 -8.44 11.62 16.17
C GLU A 160 -9.73 11.59 15.34
N LYS A 161 -10.79 12.25 15.81
CA LYS A 161 -12.04 12.39 15.04
C LYS A 161 -11.81 13.16 13.74
N TYR A 162 -11.02 14.22 13.79
CA TYR A 162 -10.60 14.95 12.59
C TYR A 162 -9.86 14.05 11.60
N LEU A 163 -8.97 13.19 12.11
CA LEU A 163 -8.22 12.24 11.30
C LEU A 163 -9.14 11.25 10.58
N GLU A 164 -10.12 10.67 11.27
CA GLU A 164 -11.10 9.77 10.67
C GLU A 164 -11.93 10.47 9.58
N CYS A 165 -12.45 11.67 9.88
CA CYS A 165 -13.18 12.47 8.91
C CYS A 165 -12.33 12.82 7.68
N LEU A 166 -11.04 13.14 7.88
CA LEU A 166 -10.13 13.46 6.79
C LEU A 166 -9.83 12.23 5.91
N ILE A 167 -9.72 11.04 6.49
CA ILE A 167 -9.56 9.79 5.73
C ILE A 167 -10.78 9.58 4.83
N GLU A 168 -11.99 9.74 5.35
CA GLU A 168 -13.22 9.60 4.57
C GLU A 168 -13.30 10.65 3.45
N VAL A 169 -13.04 11.92 3.77
CA VAL A 169 -13.01 12.98 2.74
C VAL A 169 -11.94 12.71 1.69
N ASN A 170 -10.77 12.20 2.06
CA ASN A 170 -9.74 11.84 1.08
C ASN A 170 -10.20 10.72 0.14
N LYS A 171 -10.97 9.73 0.63
CA LYS A 171 -11.58 8.68 -0.20
C LYS A 171 -12.58 9.28 -1.19
N LYS A 172 -13.45 10.21 -0.75
CA LYS A 172 -14.41 10.90 -1.63
C LYS A 172 -13.71 11.73 -2.70
N ILE A 173 -12.67 12.49 -2.34
CA ILE A 173 -11.85 13.26 -3.29
C ILE A 173 -11.18 12.32 -4.32
N ALA A 174 -10.66 11.16 -3.90
CA ALA A 174 -10.09 10.17 -4.80
C ALA A 174 -11.15 9.61 -5.77
N TYR A 175 -12.31 9.20 -5.24
CA TYR A 175 -13.43 8.69 -6.02
C TYR A 175 -13.87 9.69 -7.08
N MET A 176 -14.12 10.94 -6.69
CA MET A 176 -14.56 11.99 -7.61
C MET A 176 -13.52 12.30 -8.68
N ARG A 177 -12.21 12.31 -8.38
CA ARG A 177 -11.18 12.52 -9.42
C ARG A 177 -11.13 11.41 -10.47
N VAL A 178 -11.40 10.15 -10.08
CA VAL A 178 -11.42 9.01 -11.01
C VAL A 178 -12.69 9.04 -11.84
N HIS A 179 -13.86 9.17 -11.21
CA HIS A 179 -15.15 9.10 -11.89
C HIS A 179 -15.51 10.37 -12.67
N ASN A 180 -14.99 11.54 -12.31
CA ASN A 180 -15.16 12.76 -13.11
C ASN A 180 -14.58 12.61 -14.53
N LYS A 181 -13.51 11.82 -14.70
CA LYS A 181 -12.96 11.53 -16.05
C LYS A 181 -13.87 10.62 -16.88
N GLN A 182 -14.67 9.78 -16.22
CA GLN A 182 -15.54 8.79 -16.86
C GLN A 182 -16.95 9.33 -17.11
N HIS A 183 -17.44 10.23 -16.25
CA HIS A 183 -18.81 10.72 -16.24
C HIS A 183 -18.89 12.26 -16.23
N HIS A 184 -17.98 12.91 -16.96
CA HIS A 184 -17.83 14.37 -17.01
C HIS A 184 -19.11 15.15 -17.42
N GLU A 185 -20.07 14.47 -18.06
CA GLU A 185 -21.35 15.03 -18.49
C GLU A 185 -22.35 15.23 -17.32
N LEU A 186 -22.13 14.56 -16.18
CA LEU A 186 -23.03 14.68 -15.04
C LEU A 186 -22.77 15.98 -14.26
N LYS A 187 -23.80 16.84 -14.16
CA LYS A 187 -23.76 18.13 -13.46
C LYS A 187 -23.26 18.04 -12.01
N VAL A 188 -23.57 16.95 -11.32
CA VAL A 188 -23.14 16.70 -9.94
C VAL A 188 -21.62 16.81 -9.79
N PHE A 189 -20.83 16.31 -10.75
CA PHE A 189 -19.37 16.45 -10.68
C PHE A 189 -18.93 17.90 -10.93
N GLN A 190 -19.63 18.66 -11.76
CA GLN A 190 -19.30 20.06 -12.03
C GLN A 190 -19.57 20.95 -10.82
N GLU A 191 -20.63 20.67 -10.05
CA GLU A 191 -21.04 21.47 -8.89
C GLU A 191 -20.28 21.09 -7.60
N VAL A 192 -20.05 19.79 -7.36
CA VAL A 192 -19.45 19.33 -6.09
C VAL A 192 -17.92 19.41 -6.10
N MET A 193 -17.27 19.29 -7.27
CA MET A 193 -15.81 19.40 -7.39
C MET A 193 -15.22 20.70 -6.82
N PRO A 194 -15.71 21.91 -7.16
CA PRO A 194 -15.14 23.14 -6.61
C PRO A 194 -15.29 23.21 -5.09
N GLU A 195 -16.42 22.75 -4.53
CA GLU A 195 -16.63 22.73 -3.09
C GLU A 195 -15.72 21.71 -2.38
N LEU A 196 -15.49 20.54 -2.98
CA LEU A 196 -14.49 19.59 -2.49
C LEU A 196 -13.07 20.14 -2.57
N ASP A 197 -12.73 20.90 -3.61
CA ASP A 197 -11.41 21.52 -3.72
C ASP A 197 -11.23 22.63 -2.66
N ARG A 198 -12.29 23.39 -2.33
CA ARG A 198 -12.27 24.34 -1.20
C ARG A 198 -12.09 23.60 0.13
N LEU A 199 -12.80 22.49 0.33
CA LEU A 199 -12.65 21.66 1.53
C LEU A 199 -11.24 21.07 1.64
N ARG A 200 -10.68 20.59 0.53
CA ARG A 200 -9.28 20.11 0.43
C ARG A 200 -8.30 21.19 0.84
N LEU A 201 -8.44 22.42 0.32
CA LEU A 201 -7.55 23.53 0.65
C LEU A 201 -7.65 23.91 2.14
N LYS A 202 -8.88 24.02 2.67
CA LYS A 202 -9.11 24.30 4.10
C LYS A 202 -8.49 23.22 4.99
N ALA A 203 -8.73 21.95 4.67
CA ALA A 203 -8.14 20.82 5.38
C ALA A 203 -6.62 20.86 5.35
N SER A 204 -6.04 21.10 4.17
CA SER A 204 -4.57 21.19 3.99
C SER A 204 -3.96 22.30 4.84
N ALA A 205 -4.61 23.48 4.91
CA ALA A 205 -4.13 24.60 5.72
C ALA A 205 -4.14 24.28 7.22
N ARG A 206 -5.20 23.65 7.73
CA ARG A 206 -5.31 23.28 9.16
C ARG A 206 -4.35 22.17 9.55
N VAL A 207 -4.25 21.14 8.71
CA VAL A 207 -3.31 20.03 8.89
C VAL A 207 -1.87 20.55 8.88
N ARG A 208 -1.52 21.43 7.92
CA ARG A 208 -0.21 22.09 7.89
C ARG A 208 0.07 22.83 9.19
N GLN A 209 -0.86 23.68 9.65
CA GLN A 209 -0.68 24.45 10.88
C GLN A 209 -0.44 23.52 12.08
N PHE A 210 -1.27 22.49 12.24
CA PHE A 210 -1.13 21.51 13.31
C PHE A 210 0.23 20.81 13.30
N LEU A 211 0.69 20.35 12.12
CA LEU A 211 1.98 19.70 12.00
C LEU A 211 3.14 20.66 12.30
N LEU A 212 3.09 21.91 11.81
CA LEU A 212 4.11 22.91 12.09
C LEU A 212 4.17 23.26 13.58
N ASP A 213 3.02 23.41 14.25
CA ASP A 213 2.96 23.66 15.70
C ASP A 213 3.60 22.51 16.47
N LYS A 214 3.28 21.25 16.13
CA LYS A 214 3.90 20.07 16.74
C LYS A 214 5.39 19.94 16.44
N ILE A 215 5.84 20.34 15.26
CA ILE A 215 7.27 20.35 14.92
C ILE A 215 7.98 21.44 15.74
N ASN A 216 7.37 22.61 15.93
CA ASN A 216 7.93 23.66 16.76
C ASN A 216 8.04 23.26 18.24
N ASP A 217 7.13 22.42 18.74
CA ASP A 217 7.21 21.85 20.09
C ASP A 217 8.51 21.03 20.30
N LEU A 218 9.07 20.42 19.24
CA LEU A 218 10.36 19.68 19.30
C LEU A 218 11.57 20.57 19.63
N ARG A 219 11.45 21.90 19.48
CA ARG A 219 12.52 22.84 19.86
C ARG A 219 12.76 22.88 21.36
N SER A 220 11.79 22.45 22.16
CA SER A 220 11.90 22.50 23.62
C SER A 220 13.02 21.59 24.14
N LEU A 221 13.97 22.18 24.88
CA LEU A 221 15.24 21.56 25.30
C LEU A 221 15.09 20.28 26.16
N ASN A 222 13.92 20.07 26.76
CA ASN A 222 13.64 18.96 27.67
C ASN A 222 12.84 17.81 27.02
N THR A 223 12.53 17.92 25.73
CA THR A 223 11.65 16.94 25.09
C THR A 223 12.47 15.87 24.40
N ASN A 224 12.19 14.61 24.74
CA ASN A 224 12.76 13.47 24.03
C ASN A 224 12.09 13.37 22.65
N ALA A 225 12.81 13.78 21.60
CA ALA A 225 12.30 13.83 20.24
C ALA A 225 11.69 12.48 19.80
N HIS A 226 12.30 11.36 20.20
CA HIS A 226 11.84 10.02 19.89
C HIS A 226 10.45 9.71 20.48
N VAL A 227 10.16 10.22 21.69
CA VAL A 227 8.85 10.04 22.33
C VAL A 227 7.77 10.79 21.55
N LEU A 228 8.04 12.03 21.13
CA LEU A 228 7.08 12.78 20.31
C LEU A 228 6.90 12.20 18.91
N GLN A 229 7.99 11.74 18.27
CA GLN A 229 7.94 11.04 16.99
C GLN A 229 7.01 9.82 17.05
N SER A 230 7.21 8.94 18.04
CA SER A 230 6.42 7.71 18.21
C SER A 230 4.98 7.96 18.67
N SER A 231 4.76 8.83 19.66
CA SER A 231 3.43 9.01 20.27
C SER A 231 2.52 9.99 19.51
N VAL A 232 3.08 11.04 18.89
CA VAL A 232 2.31 12.10 18.24
C VAL A 232 2.42 11.98 16.72
N PHE A 233 3.62 12.05 16.15
CA PHE A 233 3.78 12.15 14.70
C PHE A 233 3.34 10.88 13.97
N LEU A 234 3.73 9.68 14.45
CA LEU A 234 3.32 8.43 13.81
C LEU A 234 1.81 8.20 13.90
N LYS A 235 1.16 8.62 14.99
CA LYS A 235 -0.30 8.58 15.12
C LYS A 235 -1.00 9.42 14.05
N TYR A 236 -0.46 10.60 13.77
CA TYR A 236 -0.98 11.53 12.78
C TYR A 236 -0.27 11.41 11.40
N ARG A 237 0.43 10.31 11.09
CA ARG A 237 1.20 10.16 9.83
C ARG A 237 0.37 10.40 8.57
N PHE A 238 -0.91 10.05 8.61
CA PHE A 238 -1.82 10.23 7.48
C PHE A 238 -1.98 11.71 7.10
N PHE A 239 -1.83 12.64 8.05
CA PHE A 239 -1.86 14.08 7.77
C PHE A 239 -0.75 14.47 6.79
N ASN A 240 0.47 14.01 7.03
CA ASN A 240 1.57 14.31 6.12
C ASN A 240 1.40 13.61 4.77
N HIS A 241 0.94 12.36 4.76
CA HIS A 241 0.63 11.65 3.52
C HIS A 241 -0.47 12.34 2.70
N PHE A 242 -1.49 12.88 3.38
CA PHE A 242 -2.54 13.68 2.77
C PHE A 242 -1.96 14.96 2.15
N LEU A 243 -1.09 15.69 2.85
CA LEU A 243 -0.42 16.87 2.30
C LEU A 243 0.43 16.51 1.08
N ILE A 244 1.18 15.41 1.13
CA ILE A 244 2.00 14.96 0.00
C ILE A 244 1.15 14.72 -1.25
N GLU A 245 0.00 14.06 -1.10
CA GLU A 245 -0.88 13.70 -2.22
C GLU A 245 -1.72 14.88 -2.72
N ARG A 246 -2.15 15.76 -1.81
CA ARG A 246 -3.18 16.77 -2.10
C ARG A 246 -2.64 18.19 -2.12
N HIS A 247 -1.55 18.51 -1.43
CA HIS A 247 -0.97 19.85 -1.35
C HIS A 247 0.57 19.79 -1.18
N PRO A 248 1.33 19.44 -2.24
CA PRO A 248 2.76 19.13 -2.13
C PRO A 248 3.61 20.29 -1.60
N GLU A 249 3.25 21.55 -1.89
CA GLU A 249 3.96 22.73 -1.38
C GLU A 249 3.92 22.83 0.15
N ALA A 250 2.79 22.45 0.77
CA ALA A 250 2.64 22.46 2.22
C ALA A 250 3.42 21.30 2.86
N ALA A 251 3.46 20.15 2.18
CA ALA A 251 4.28 19.00 2.61
C ALA A 251 5.78 19.33 2.59
N VAL A 252 6.24 20.05 1.56
CA VAL A 252 7.63 20.54 1.46
C VAL A 252 7.96 21.46 2.63
N GLU A 253 7.09 22.41 2.95
CA GLU A 253 7.31 23.30 4.09
C GLU A 253 7.37 22.55 5.43
N VAL A 254 6.45 21.62 5.68
CA VAL A 254 6.45 20.77 6.89
C VAL A 254 7.77 19.99 6.99
N ARG A 255 8.21 19.39 5.89
CA ARG A 255 9.47 18.64 5.81
C ARG A 255 10.68 19.53 6.05
N ASP A 256 10.77 20.68 5.40
CA ASP A 256 11.93 21.55 5.50
C ASP A 256 12.03 22.18 6.90
N THR A 257 10.88 22.51 7.52
CA THR A 257 10.81 22.94 8.93
C THR A 257 11.28 21.85 9.87
N TYR A 258 10.84 20.60 9.66
CA TYR A 258 11.29 19.44 10.44
C TYR A 258 12.80 19.22 10.32
N ILE A 259 13.32 19.23 9.09
CA ILE A 259 14.76 19.11 8.82
C ILE A 259 15.53 20.17 9.60
N HIS A 260 15.09 21.43 9.55
CA HIS A 260 15.78 22.53 10.22
C HIS A 260 15.86 22.32 11.74
N ILE A 261 14.75 21.95 12.38
CA ILE A 261 14.70 21.75 13.84
C ILE A 261 15.49 20.51 14.26
N MET A 262 15.30 19.38 13.58
CA MET A 262 16.02 18.14 13.93
C MET A 262 17.51 18.23 13.66
N ARG A 263 17.92 18.94 12.59
CA ARG A 263 19.33 19.23 12.31
C ARG A 263 19.99 19.96 13.48
N HIS A 264 19.34 21.02 13.98
CA HIS A 264 19.85 21.78 15.13
C HIS A 264 19.85 20.94 16.41
N TYR A 265 18.77 20.18 16.65
CA TYR A 265 18.66 19.28 17.78
C TYR A 265 19.82 18.29 17.83
N TYR A 266 20.04 17.50 16.77
CA TYR A 266 21.12 16.52 16.77
C TYR A 266 22.50 17.17 16.82
N LEU A 267 22.70 18.30 16.12
CA LEU A 267 23.95 19.04 16.14
C LEU A 267 24.37 19.41 17.57
N ASP A 268 23.49 20.09 18.32
CA ASP A 268 23.78 20.53 19.69
C ASP A 268 24.08 19.37 20.63
N HIS A 269 23.32 18.27 20.50
CA HIS A 269 23.48 17.08 21.32
C HIS A 269 24.82 16.40 21.03
N PHE A 270 25.18 16.21 19.76
CA PHE A 270 26.45 15.57 19.39
C PHE A 270 27.66 16.46 19.66
N GLU A 271 27.56 17.79 19.55
CA GLU A 271 28.63 18.71 19.97
C GLU A 271 28.87 18.65 21.47
N THR A 272 27.79 18.70 22.26
CA THR A 272 27.87 18.60 23.71
C THR A 272 28.43 17.25 24.14
N TYR A 273 27.98 16.19 23.45
CA TYR A 273 28.43 14.84 23.71
C TYR A 273 29.92 14.66 23.40
N GLN A 274 30.37 15.08 22.22
CA GLN A 274 31.78 15.04 21.82
C GLN A 274 32.68 15.83 22.77
N ARG A 275 32.24 17.04 23.17
CA ARG A 275 32.98 17.88 24.13
C ARG A 275 33.08 17.22 25.51
N GLY A 276 32.03 16.52 25.95
CA GLY A 276 32.02 15.73 27.17
C GLY A 276 32.99 14.55 27.10
N LEU A 277 32.94 13.78 26.01
CA LEU A 277 33.83 12.62 25.80
C LEU A 277 35.31 13.04 25.78
N THR A 278 35.64 14.15 25.11
CA THR A 278 37.02 14.67 25.04
C THR A 278 37.60 14.97 26.43
N LYS A 279 36.77 15.41 27.39
CA LYS A 279 37.22 15.64 28.77
C LYS A 279 37.59 14.34 29.51
N LEU A 280 37.03 13.21 29.10
CA LEU A 280 37.27 11.88 29.68
C LEU A 280 38.50 11.18 29.07
N GLU A 281 39.10 11.75 28.03
CA GLU A 281 40.22 11.12 27.32
C GLU A 281 41.47 10.96 28.21
N ARG A 282 42.08 9.76 28.11
CA ARG A 282 43.40 9.39 28.61
C ARG A 282 44.37 9.18 27.45
N THR A 283 45.45 9.94 27.42
CA THR A 283 46.54 9.73 26.45
C THR A 283 47.40 8.52 26.83
N ILE A 284 47.61 7.60 25.88
CA ILE A 284 48.32 6.32 26.12
C ILE A 284 49.75 6.34 25.55
N ALA A 285 49.93 6.82 24.31
CA ALA A 285 51.22 6.77 23.61
C ALA A 285 51.66 8.16 23.11
N ASP A 286 52.97 8.40 23.14
CA ASP A 286 53.63 9.61 22.63
C ASP A 286 54.57 9.27 21.47
N ARG A 287 55.08 10.29 20.75
CA ARG A 287 55.99 10.11 19.59
C ARG A 287 57.27 9.35 19.93
N ALA A 288 57.68 9.38 21.20
CA ALA A 288 58.86 8.68 21.70
C ALA A 288 58.62 7.17 21.96
N ASP A 289 57.36 6.73 22.03
CA ASP A 289 57.00 5.36 22.37
C ASP A 289 57.04 4.47 21.11
N VAL A 290 58.25 4.22 20.61
CA VAL A 290 58.51 3.33 19.47
C VAL A 290 59.26 2.07 19.89
N VAL A 291 59.05 0.98 19.15
CA VAL A 291 59.66 -0.34 19.42
C VAL A 291 61.19 -0.26 19.47
N GLY A 292 61.81 0.50 18.56
CA GLY A 292 63.26 0.69 18.45
C GLY A 292 63.86 1.81 19.30
N MET A 293 63.19 2.28 20.36
CA MET A 293 63.75 3.32 21.23
C MET A 293 64.97 2.79 22.00
N GLU A 294 66.11 3.49 21.93
CA GLU A 294 67.28 3.20 22.75
C GLU A 294 66.99 3.47 24.24
N GLU A 295 67.21 2.49 25.10
CA GLU A 295 67.24 2.69 26.56
C GLU A 295 68.51 3.47 26.93
N SER A 296 68.50 4.78 26.67
CA SER A 296 69.47 5.65 27.34
C SER A 296 69.02 5.80 28.79
N SER A 297 69.83 5.29 29.71
CA SER A 297 69.74 5.54 31.14
C SER A 297 70.09 7.01 31.43
N LYS A 298 69.31 7.95 30.88
CA LYS A 298 69.37 9.36 31.25
C LYS A 298 68.29 9.61 32.28
N LEU A 299 68.68 9.43 33.54
CA LEU A 299 68.04 10.08 34.66
C LEU A 299 67.89 11.57 34.31
N SER A 300 66.66 12.05 34.16
CA SER A 300 66.37 13.46 33.93
C SER A 300 66.60 14.22 35.24
N LEU A 301 67.82 14.69 35.46
CA LEU A 301 68.25 15.38 36.69
C LEU A 301 67.93 16.90 36.70
N PHE A 302 67.30 17.43 35.64
CA PHE A 302 66.87 18.83 35.57
C PHE A 302 65.48 18.93 34.91
N GLY A 303 64.43 18.83 35.72
CA GLY A 303 63.06 19.05 35.27
C GLY A 303 62.06 18.86 36.40
N THR A 304 61.54 19.96 36.94
CA THR A 304 60.48 20.02 37.97
C THR A 304 59.09 19.69 37.42
N ALA A 305 58.98 18.69 36.55
CA ALA A 305 57.71 18.14 36.14
C ALA A 305 57.52 16.81 36.86
N LYS A 306 56.55 16.76 37.79
CA LYS A 306 56.07 15.48 38.33
C LYS A 306 55.80 14.55 37.14
N PRO A 307 56.40 13.35 37.09
CA PRO A 307 56.04 12.39 36.06
C PRO A 307 54.58 12.02 36.35
N ILE A 308 53.66 12.51 35.52
CA ILE A 308 52.37 11.86 35.36
C ILE A 308 52.72 10.39 35.12
N ALA A 309 52.20 9.48 35.94
CA ALA A 309 52.47 8.05 35.84
C ALA A 309 52.06 7.57 34.44
N ARG A 310 52.99 7.64 33.50
CA ARG A 310 52.82 7.13 32.13
C ARG A 310 53.02 5.64 32.24
N ASP A 311 51.98 4.89 31.91
CA ASP A 311 51.99 3.44 31.89
C ASP A 311 52.79 2.91 30.69
N ARG A 312 54.07 3.29 30.61
CA ARG A 312 54.99 3.00 29.51
C ARG A 312 55.16 1.50 29.26
N ALA A 313 54.85 0.67 30.26
CA ALA A 313 54.90 -0.78 30.15
C ALA A 313 53.71 -1.35 29.35
N ASN A 314 52.60 -0.63 29.25
CA ASN A 314 51.34 -1.15 28.66
C ASN A 314 51.01 -0.56 27.28
N VAL A 315 51.87 0.26 26.68
CA VAL A 315 51.62 0.87 25.34
C VAL A 315 51.51 -0.20 24.23
N PHE A 316 52.32 -1.26 24.32
CA PHE A 316 52.38 -2.33 23.32
C PHE A 316 51.55 -3.56 23.70
N ASN A 317 50.94 -3.56 24.89
CA ASN A 317 50.12 -4.67 25.37
C ASN A 317 48.64 -4.26 25.29
N LEU A 318 47.80 -5.17 24.78
CA LEU A 318 46.37 -4.95 24.64
C LEU A 318 45.64 -4.88 25.99
N GLY A 319 46.11 -5.61 27.02
CA GLY A 319 45.48 -5.62 28.36
C GLY A 319 43.96 -5.83 28.32
N SER A 320 43.23 -5.08 29.14
CA SER A 320 41.75 -5.04 29.17
C SER A 320 41.14 -4.23 28.02
N ARG A 321 41.93 -3.52 27.21
CA ARG A 321 41.41 -2.69 26.10
C ARG A 321 40.69 -3.51 25.04
N ALA A 322 41.03 -4.81 24.93
CA ALA A 322 40.34 -5.74 24.05
C ALA A 322 38.86 -5.90 24.38
N GLU A 323 38.49 -5.73 25.66
CA GLU A 323 37.12 -5.91 26.16
C GLU A 323 36.16 -4.89 25.53
N VAL A 324 36.66 -3.78 24.97
CA VAL A 324 35.82 -2.83 24.23
C VAL A 324 35.08 -3.46 23.04
N LEU A 325 35.63 -4.55 22.48
CA LEU A 325 35.03 -5.30 21.38
C LEU A 325 34.01 -6.36 21.85
N ASP A 326 34.19 -6.83 23.08
CA ASP A 326 33.39 -7.92 23.69
C ASP A 326 32.41 -7.38 24.76
N ALA A 327 32.35 -6.06 24.96
CA ALA A 327 31.66 -5.43 26.07
C ALA A 327 30.21 -5.91 26.19
N GLU A 328 29.90 -6.56 27.32
CA GLU A 328 28.58 -7.09 27.66
C GLU A 328 27.49 -6.00 27.71
N ASP A 329 27.89 -4.74 27.95
CA ASP A 329 27.00 -3.58 27.87
C ASP A 329 27.03 -2.96 26.46
N PRO A 330 25.95 -3.13 25.67
CA PRO A 330 25.86 -2.58 24.33
C PRO A 330 25.48 -1.09 24.33
N ARG A 331 25.57 -0.38 25.47
CA ARG A 331 25.16 1.02 25.59
C ARG A 331 26.32 1.99 25.44
N ALA A 332 25.97 3.21 25.01
CA ALA A 332 26.87 4.34 24.98
C ALA A 332 27.09 4.91 26.40
N ILE A 333 28.27 5.50 26.62
CA ILE A 333 28.68 6.16 27.86
C ILE A 333 27.73 7.31 28.17
N VAL A 334 27.16 7.27 29.37
CA VAL A 334 26.35 8.36 29.91
C VAL A 334 27.28 9.40 30.55
N LEU A 335 27.34 10.60 29.96
CA LEU A 335 28.30 11.64 30.39
C LEU A 335 28.15 12.07 31.85
N SER A 336 26.93 12.12 32.40
CA SER A 336 26.71 12.53 33.79
C SER A 336 27.40 11.57 34.77
N VAL A 337 27.17 10.27 34.59
CA VAL A 337 27.77 9.21 35.41
C VAL A 337 29.29 9.17 35.27
N ALA A 338 29.80 9.25 34.04
CA ALA A 338 31.23 9.18 33.77
C ALA A 338 31.99 10.42 34.29
N SER A 339 31.37 11.59 34.25
CA SER A 339 31.96 12.82 34.77
C SER A 339 32.03 12.85 36.30
N GLU A 340 31.05 12.25 37.00
CA GLU A 340 31.06 12.13 38.46
C GLU A 340 32.16 11.19 38.96
N ALA A 341 32.39 10.09 38.24
CA ALA A 341 33.43 9.12 38.57
C ALA A 341 34.86 9.60 38.27
N SER A 342 35.04 10.71 37.53
CA SER A 342 36.34 11.19 37.02
C SER A 342 37.13 10.08 36.28
N ASP A 343 36.38 9.19 35.61
CA ASP A 343 36.90 7.97 35.02
C ASP A 343 37.55 8.26 33.66
N LYS A 344 38.89 8.17 33.62
CA LYS A 344 39.70 8.49 32.44
C LYS A 344 39.81 7.26 31.53
N ARG A 345 39.29 7.38 30.31
CA ARG A 345 39.12 6.27 29.37
C ARG A 345 40.01 6.38 28.14
N PRO A 346 40.42 5.24 27.55
CA PRO A 346 41.15 5.23 26.31
C PRO A 346 40.27 5.71 25.15
N PHE A 347 40.88 6.24 24.10
CA PHE A 347 40.13 6.87 23.00
C PHE A 347 39.16 5.91 22.29
N GLU A 348 39.53 4.64 22.11
CA GLU A 348 38.66 3.66 21.43
C GLU A 348 37.33 3.44 22.14
N GLU A 349 37.26 3.59 23.47
CA GLU A 349 35.98 3.53 24.21
C GLU A 349 35.12 4.75 23.92
N LEU A 350 35.73 5.94 23.87
CA LEU A 350 35.04 7.19 23.51
C LEU A 350 34.54 7.13 22.07
N PHE A 351 35.38 6.61 21.17
CA PHE A 351 35.05 6.40 19.77
C PHE A 351 33.90 5.41 19.61
N ARG A 352 33.94 4.25 20.27
CA ARG A 352 32.81 3.29 20.31
C ARG A 352 31.55 3.96 20.77
N SER A 353 31.63 4.68 21.89
CA SER A 353 30.50 5.34 22.51
C SER A 353 29.85 6.40 21.63
N TYR A 354 30.67 7.22 20.94
CA TYR A 354 30.19 8.21 19.98
C TYR A 354 29.47 7.56 18.80
N ASN A 355 30.11 6.58 18.18
CA ASN A 355 29.59 5.93 16.97
C ASN A 355 28.36 5.08 17.24
N LEU A 356 28.28 4.44 18.40
CA LEU A 356 27.09 3.69 18.83
C LEU A 356 25.91 4.63 19.04
N ALA A 357 26.10 5.74 19.78
CA ALA A 357 25.06 6.74 19.95
C ALA A 357 24.61 7.34 18.60
N LEU A 358 25.56 7.60 17.69
CA LEU A 358 25.26 8.06 16.33
C LEU A 358 24.41 7.03 15.57
N ALA A 359 24.80 5.76 15.58
CA ALA A 359 24.10 4.69 14.88
C ALA A 359 22.69 4.45 15.43
N ASP A 360 22.50 4.46 16.75
CA ASP A 360 21.18 4.28 17.36
C ASP A 360 20.23 5.42 17.02
N ASN A 361 20.67 6.67 17.18
CA ASN A 361 19.88 7.84 16.83
C ASN A 361 19.60 7.93 15.32
N ALA A 362 20.60 7.64 14.49
CA ALA A 362 20.44 7.61 13.05
C ALA A 362 19.46 6.53 12.59
N SER A 363 19.48 5.35 13.22
CA SER A 363 18.57 4.26 12.89
C SER A 363 17.12 4.64 13.20
N ALA A 364 16.87 5.16 14.41
CA ALA A 364 15.54 5.59 14.82
C ALA A 364 15.00 6.72 13.94
N GLU A 365 15.84 7.71 13.62
CA GLU A 365 15.43 8.81 12.75
C GLU A 365 15.15 8.35 11.32
N TYR A 366 15.99 7.47 10.76
CA TYR A 366 15.80 6.96 9.40
C TYR A 366 14.49 6.17 9.28
N GLU A 367 14.18 5.36 10.29
CA GLU A 367 12.91 4.64 10.37
C GLU A 367 11.72 5.59 10.46
N PHE A 368 11.80 6.62 11.32
CA PHE A 368 10.76 7.64 11.41
C PHE A 368 10.53 8.36 10.07
N ILE A 369 11.60 8.77 9.40
CA ILE A 369 11.52 9.44 8.10
C ILE A 369 10.81 8.56 7.07
N MET A 370 11.17 7.28 7.02
CA MET A 370 10.54 6.29 6.14
C MET A 370 9.04 6.13 6.43
N GLN A 371 8.62 6.18 7.69
CA GLN A 371 7.20 6.02 8.03
C GLN A 371 6.38 7.31 7.81
N PHE A 372 6.97 8.47 8.09
CA PHE A 372 6.24 9.74 8.12
C PHE A 372 6.33 10.52 6.79
N PHE A 373 7.49 10.59 6.16
CA PHE A 373 7.70 11.40 4.94
C PHE A 373 7.55 10.62 3.64
N VAL A 374 7.60 9.29 3.67
CA VAL A 374 7.37 8.45 2.49
C VAL A 374 5.92 7.96 2.47
N SER A 375 5.13 8.44 1.50
CA SER A 375 3.79 7.91 1.26
C SER A 375 3.83 6.78 0.22
N PRO A 376 3.27 5.59 0.52
CA PRO A 376 3.24 4.46 -0.42
C PRO A 376 2.30 4.71 -1.62
N LYS A 377 1.36 5.65 -1.51
CA LYS A 377 0.34 5.93 -2.53
C LYS A 377 0.66 7.17 -3.38
N ALA A 378 1.62 7.99 -2.96
CA ALA A 378 2.00 9.18 -3.69
C ALA A 378 2.85 8.83 -4.92
N ARG A 379 2.40 9.24 -6.11
CA ARG A 379 3.24 9.26 -7.32
C ARG A 379 4.22 10.42 -7.24
N GLN A 380 5.32 10.23 -6.52
CA GLN A 380 6.42 11.19 -6.45
C GLN A 380 7.42 10.94 -7.60
N LYS A 381 8.11 12.00 -8.02
CA LYS A 381 9.19 11.91 -9.02
C LYS A 381 10.45 11.22 -8.47
N ILE A 382 10.61 11.21 -7.16
CA ILE A 382 11.74 10.67 -6.42
C ILE A 382 11.28 9.39 -5.72
N THR A 383 12.12 8.36 -5.67
CA THR A 383 11.76 7.12 -4.96
C THR A 383 11.66 7.40 -3.46
N GLY A 384 10.83 6.64 -2.73
CA GLY A 384 10.69 6.80 -1.28
C GLY A 384 12.02 6.69 -0.53
N SER A 385 12.88 5.76 -0.96
CA SER A 385 14.20 5.56 -0.37
C SER A 385 15.12 6.76 -0.58
N ASP A 386 15.08 7.39 -1.76
CA ASP A 386 15.90 8.56 -2.06
C ASP A 386 15.42 9.81 -1.31
N MET A 387 14.09 9.96 -1.13
CA MET A 387 13.55 11.01 -0.28
C MET A 387 14.02 10.84 1.16
N ALA A 388 13.97 9.62 1.70
CA ALA A 388 14.45 9.37 3.05
C ALA A 388 15.94 9.65 3.21
N ARG A 389 16.77 9.25 2.24
CA ARG A 389 18.21 9.59 2.22
C ARG A 389 18.47 11.09 2.19
N MET A 390 17.70 11.85 1.40
CA MET A 390 17.83 13.30 1.31
C MET A 390 17.48 13.99 2.63
N VAL A 391 16.33 13.65 3.23
CA VAL A 391 15.90 14.20 4.51
C VAL A 391 16.92 13.85 5.60
N PHE A 392 17.32 12.58 5.68
CA PHE A 392 18.32 12.10 6.64
C PHE A 392 19.65 12.85 6.47
N GLY A 393 20.14 12.97 5.23
CA GLY A 393 21.39 13.66 4.92
C GLY A 393 21.38 15.09 5.44
N HIS A 394 20.32 15.85 5.19
CA HIS A 394 20.21 17.22 5.69
C HIS A 394 20.15 17.34 7.22
N ILE A 395 19.63 16.32 7.91
CA ILE A 395 19.55 16.29 9.38
C ILE A 395 20.91 15.89 9.99
N PHE A 396 21.50 14.78 9.52
CA PHE A 396 22.64 14.14 10.15
C PHE A 396 24.01 14.56 9.60
N GLU A 397 24.09 15.18 8.43
CA GLU A 397 25.38 15.59 7.84
C GLU A 397 26.25 16.44 8.81
N PRO A 398 25.72 17.45 9.54
CA PRO A 398 26.52 18.19 10.51
C PRO A 398 27.03 17.31 11.67
N SER A 399 26.17 16.44 12.21
CA SER A 399 26.52 15.51 13.28
C SER A 399 27.60 14.52 12.84
N ILE A 400 27.48 14.00 11.62
CA ILE A 400 28.49 13.13 10.99
C ILE A 400 29.83 13.85 10.89
N ARG A 401 29.85 15.12 10.45
CA ARG A 401 31.08 15.92 10.36
C ARG A 401 31.75 16.12 11.72
N ILE A 402 31.00 16.23 12.81
CA ILE A 402 31.57 16.28 14.18
C ILE A 402 32.28 14.97 14.50
N GLY A 403 31.67 13.82 14.19
CA GLY A 403 32.30 12.52 14.37
C GLY A 403 33.59 12.37 13.57
N GLU A 404 33.59 12.81 12.30
CA GLU A 404 34.79 12.81 11.47
C GLU A 404 35.88 13.75 12.02
N ALA A 405 35.51 14.95 12.47
CA ALA A 405 36.44 15.91 13.06
C ALA A 405 37.05 15.36 14.36
N PHE A 406 36.22 14.76 15.22
CA PHE A 406 36.66 14.12 16.46
C PHE A 406 37.72 13.04 16.19
N LEU A 407 37.49 12.19 15.19
CA LEU A 407 38.47 11.20 14.78
C LEU A 407 39.73 11.84 14.20
N LYS A 408 39.62 12.84 13.31
CA LYS A 408 40.77 13.50 12.68
C LYS A 408 41.70 14.12 13.72
N THR A 409 41.16 14.84 14.71
CA THR A 409 41.93 15.44 15.81
C THR A 409 42.71 14.39 16.60
N TYR A 410 42.11 13.22 16.86
CA TYR A 410 42.82 12.11 17.50
C TYR A 410 43.92 11.53 16.59
N LEU A 411 43.62 11.30 15.31
CA LEU A 411 44.57 10.69 14.37
C LEU A 411 45.81 11.57 14.10
N GLU A 412 45.70 12.89 14.22
CA GLU A 412 46.85 13.81 14.08
C GLU A 412 47.90 13.61 15.17
N SER A 413 47.47 13.33 16.41
CA SER A 413 48.34 13.26 17.59
C SER A 413 48.68 11.84 18.05
N THR A 414 47.89 10.83 17.65
CA THR A 414 48.06 9.46 18.14
C THR A 414 49.27 8.75 17.55
N HIS A 415 50.02 8.06 18.39
CA HIS A 415 51.09 7.14 18.01
C HIS A 415 50.78 5.69 18.45
N ASP A 416 49.53 5.44 18.86
CA ASP A 416 49.07 4.15 19.35
C ASP A 416 48.48 3.31 18.20
N ALA A 417 49.25 2.35 17.70
CA ALA A 417 48.80 1.43 16.65
C ALA A 417 47.65 0.53 17.12
N LEU A 418 47.59 0.15 18.40
CA LEU A 418 46.57 -0.73 18.95
C LEU A 418 45.23 0.00 19.07
N GLY A 419 45.24 1.24 19.57
CA GLY A 419 44.05 2.10 19.65
C GLY A 419 43.42 2.35 18.28
N VAL A 420 44.24 2.65 17.27
CA VAL A 420 43.73 2.82 15.88
C VAL A 420 43.15 1.50 15.34
N LEU A 421 43.80 0.36 15.59
CA LEU A 421 43.27 -0.94 15.15
C LEU A 421 41.97 -1.31 15.87
N LEU A 422 41.84 -1.01 17.16
CA LEU A 422 40.59 -1.17 17.92
C LEU A 422 39.47 -0.33 17.30
N CYS A 423 39.71 0.94 16.97
CA CYS A 423 38.74 1.78 16.26
C CYS A 423 38.30 1.18 14.92
N ILE A 424 39.23 0.57 14.15
CA ILE A 424 38.90 -0.15 12.91
C ILE A 424 37.97 -1.34 13.19
N ARG A 425 38.24 -2.12 14.25
CA ARG A 425 37.40 -3.27 14.61
C ARG A 425 36.02 -2.86 15.10
N ILE A 426 35.94 -1.80 15.91
CA ILE A 426 34.67 -1.18 16.33
C ILE A 426 33.85 -0.77 15.10
N MET A 427 34.47 -0.08 14.13
CA MET A 427 33.76 0.34 12.92
C MET A 427 33.30 -0.87 12.08
N THR A 428 34.09 -1.94 12.05
CA THR A 428 33.71 -3.19 11.36
C THR A 428 32.48 -3.84 12.03
N GLN A 429 32.45 -3.93 13.36
CA GLN A 429 31.29 -4.43 14.11
C GLN A 429 30.05 -3.56 13.86
N LEU A 430 30.22 -2.23 13.92
CA LEU A 430 29.13 -1.28 13.68
C LEU A 430 28.55 -1.38 12.27
N THR A 431 29.39 -1.64 11.27
CA THR A 431 28.96 -1.89 9.89
C THR A 431 28.02 -3.10 9.83
N GLY A 432 28.36 -4.18 10.53
CA GLY A 432 27.51 -5.37 10.63
C GLY A 432 26.15 -5.05 11.28
N GLU A 433 26.13 -4.26 12.34
CA GLU A 433 24.89 -3.84 13.00
C GLU A 433 24.02 -2.95 12.09
N LEU A 434 24.61 -1.98 11.39
CA LEU A 434 23.90 -1.09 10.46
C LEU A 434 23.30 -1.85 9.29
N GLN A 435 24.00 -2.87 8.77
CA GLN A 435 23.49 -3.76 7.73
C GLN A 435 22.28 -4.57 8.22
N ARG A 436 22.32 -5.11 9.45
CA ARG A 436 21.18 -5.83 10.04
C ARG A 436 19.96 -4.92 10.23
N ARG A 437 20.19 -3.67 10.62
CA ARG A 437 19.14 -2.64 10.81
C ARG A 437 18.62 -2.06 9.49
N GLN A 438 19.22 -2.39 8.34
CA GLN A 438 18.85 -1.88 7.02
C GLN A 438 18.89 -0.34 6.91
N VAL A 439 19.92 0.28 7.49
CA VAL A 439 20.11 1.75 7.45
C VAL A 439 21.25 2.09 6.47
N PRO A 440 20.98 2.24 5.16
CA PRO A 440 22.03 2.52 4.16
C PRO A 440 22.60 3.93 4.26
N ALA A 441 21.99 4.80 5.06
CA ALA A 441 22.33 6.22 5.09
C ALA A 441 23.68 6.51 5.75
N LEU A 442 24.23 5.57 6.54
CA LEU A 442 25.53 5.71 7.22
C LEU A 442 26.69 5.03 6.49
N ASP A 443 26.45 4.32 5.38
CA ASP A 443 27.51 3.60 4.64
C ASP A 443 28.65 4.53 4.21
N SER A 444 28.32 5.75 3.76
CA SER A 444 29.32 6.74 3.39
C SER A 444 30.18 7.16 4.57
N TYR A 445 29.60 7.30 5.77
CA TYR A 445 30.34 7.70 6.97
C TYR A 445 31.30 6.61 7.44
N VAL A 446 30.85 5.36 7.43
CA VAL A 446 31.67 4.18 7.72
C VAL A 446 32.87 4.12 6.77
N ASN A 447 32.62 4.31 5.47
CA ASN A 447 33.68 4.30 4.46
C ASN A 447 34.68 5.45 4.65
N SER A 448 34.20 6.68 4.86
CA SER A 448 35.06 7.84 5.16
C SER A 448 35.93 7.60 6.39
N THR A 449 35.36 7.05 7.45
CA THR A 449 36.08 6.74 8.68
C THR A 449 37.18 5.69 8.46
N ASN A 450 36.86 4.62 7.73
CA ASN A 450 37.85 3.60 7.36
C ASN A 450 38.98 4.17 6.48
N MET A 451 38.66 5.08 5.56
CA MET A 451 39.66 5.78 4.74
C MET A 451 40.61 6.69 5.55
N LEU A 452 40.20 7.12 6.75
CA LEU A 452 41.06 7.87 7.67
C LEU A 452 41.92 6.96 8.56
N LEU A 453 41.32 5.87 9.07
CA LEU A 453 41.95 4.97 10.04
C LEU A 453 43.10 4.15 9.42
N TRP A 454 42.89 3.53 8.25
CA TRP A 454 43.86 2.61 7.65
C TRP A 454 45.20 3.26 7.28
N PRO A 455 45.24 4.43 6.61
CA PRO A 455 46.51 5.09 6.30
C PRO A 455 47.26 5.49 7.56
N ARG A 456 46.56 5.94 8.61
CA ARG A 456 47.21 6.31 9.87
C ARG A 456 47.80 5.08 10.58
N PHE A 457 47.07 3.97 10.62
CA PHE A 457 47.57 2.72 11.17
C PHE A 457 48.87 2.26 10.48
N GLN A 458 48.90 2.30 9.15
CA GLN A 458 50.10 1.98 8.36
C GLN A 458 51.26 2.91 8.70
N ALA A 459 51.03 4.23 8.75
CA ALA A 459 52.06 5.21 9.08
C ALA A 459 52.69 5.00 10.47
N ILE A 460 51.88 4.64 11.48
CA ILE A 460 52.39 4.34 12.83
C ILE A 460 53.26 3.06 12.81
N LEU A 461 52.80 2.00 12.13
CA LEU A 461 53.60 0.77 12.00
C LEU A 461 54.89 0.98 11.20
N ASP A 462 54.85 1.79 10.14
CA ASP A 462 56.05 2.18 9.39
C ASP A 462 57.04 2.94 10.28
N SER A 463 56.56 3.80 11.19
CA SER A 463 57.40 4.47 12.18
C SER A 463 58.06 3.47 13.14
N HIS A 464 57.34 2.45 13.61
CA HIS A 464 57.94 1.38 14.41
C HIS A 464 58.99 0.59 13.61
N ILE A 465 58.71 0.24 12.36
CA ILE A 465 59.65 -0.42 11.46
C ILE A 465 60.92 0.41 11.28
N GLU A 466 60.77 1.70 10.97
CA GLU A 466 61.89 2.62 10.79
C GLU A 466 62.72 2.78 12.07
N SER A 467 62.07 2.82 13.25
CA SER A 467 62.76 2.89 14.53
C SER A 467 63.68 1.70 14.77
N VAL A 468 63.23 0.48 14.45
CA VAL A 468 64.03 -0.74 14.56
C VAL A 468 65.16 -0.74 13.53
N LYS A 469 64.89 -0.29 12.30
CA LYS A 469 65.90 -0.17 11.26
C LYS A 469 67.02 0.80 11.65
N ARG A 470 66.68 1.97 12.21
CA ARG A 470 67.65 2.94 12.73
C ARG A 470 68.48 2.36 13.87
N LEU A 471 67.84 1.66 14.82
CA LEU A 471 68.54 0.95 15.90
C LEU A 471 69.52 -0.10 15.36
N SER A 472 69.15 -0.82 14.30
CA SER A 472 70.02 -1.81 13.63
C SER A 472 71.24 -1.21 12.94
N SER A 473 71.23 0.09 12.65
CA SER A 473 72.36 0.84 12.09
C SER A 473 73.17 1.61 13.15
N GLY A 474 72.67 1.66 14.40
CA GLY A 474 73.27 2.37 15.53
C GLY A 474 74.47 1.65 16.16
N ARG A 475 75.14 2.36 17.09
CA ARG A 475 76.44 1.96 17.66
C ARG A 475 76.30 0.74 18.61
N LYS A 476 77.35 -0.10 18.63
CA LYS A 476 77.48 -1.31 19.46
C LYS A 476 77.18 -1.00 20.95
N SER A 477 76.13 -1.59 21.52
CA SER A 477 75.88 -1.56 22.96
C SER A 477 76.49 -2.79 23.65
N LYS A 478 76.77 -2.67 24.95
CA LYS A 478 77.30 -3.79 25.76
C LYS A 478 76.37 -5.00 25.65
N ILE A 479 76.97 -6.17 25.51
CA ILE A 479 76.26 -7.45 25.50
C ILE A 479 75.71 -7.65 26.91
N ASP A 480 74.40 -7.85 26.99
CA ASP A 480 73.69 -8.29 28.19
C ASP A 480 73.02 -9.63 27.85
N THR A 481 73.00 -10.55 28.81
CA THR A 481 72.38 -11.88 28.70
C THR A 481 70.85 -11.83 28.65
N GLN A 482 70.24 -10.68 28.94
CA GLN A 482 68.79 -10.51 28.85
C GLN A 482 68.31 -10.19 27.42
N PRO A 483 67.11 -10.67 27.02
CA PRO A 483 66.54 -10.32 25.73
C PRO A 483 66.37 -8.79 25.62
N PRO A 484 66.83 -8.16 24.51
CA PRO A 484 66.72 -6.71 24.35
C PRO A 484 65.28 -6.24 24.52
N ALA A 485 65.08 -5.10 25.20
CA ALA A 485 63.75 -4.51 25.40
C ALA A 485 62.96 -4.34 24.09
N THR A 486 63.65 -4.13 22.96
CA THR A 486 63.08 -4.10 21.60
C THR A 486 62.38 -5.40 21.22
N VAL A 487 62.95 -6.56 21.55
CA VAL A 487 62.36 -7.88 21.25
C VAL A 487 61.12 -8.12 22.11
N ARG A 488 61.17 -7.71 23.38
CA ARG A 488 60.01 -7.78 24.29
C ARG A 488 58.86 -6.91 23.79
N ARG A 489 59.13 -5.64 23.47
CA ARG A 489 58.12 -4.70 22.91
C ARG A 489 57.55 -5.19 21.58
N TYR A 490 58.40 -5.76 20.72
CA TYR A 490 57.95 -6.42 19.49
C TYR A 490 57.01 -7.59 19.78
N ALA A 491 57.38 -8.48 20.71
CA ALA A 491 56.56 -9.64 21.06
C ALA A 491 55.20 -9.22 21.63
N GLU A 492 55.17 -8.23 22.53
CA GLU A 492 53.94 -7.66 23.10
C GLU A 492 53.05 -7.04 22.00
N LEU A 493 53.63 -6.21 21.13
CA LEU A 493 52.89 -5.57 20.03
C LEU A 493 52.38 -6.60 19.02
N ALA A 494 53.22 -7.55 18.61
CA ALA A 494 52.86 -8.58 17.64
C ALA A 494 51.76 -9.49 18.18
N ALA A 495 51.85 -9.93 19.45
CA ALA A 495 50.82 -10.72 20.09
C ALA A 495 49.47 -9.97 20.14
N SER A 496 49.51 -8.69 20.52
CA SER A 496 48.33 -7.82 20.58
C SER A 496 47.68 -7.62 19.20
N LEU A 497 48.48 -7.34 18.17
CA LEU A 497 48.00 -7.19 16.79
C LEU A 497 47.44 -8.49 16.21
N LEU A 498 48.07 -9.63 16.49
CA LEU A 498 47.58 -10.94 16.06
C LEU A 498 46.24 -11.29 16.74
N ARG A 499 46.10 -11.00 18.03
CA ARG A 499 44.82 -11.17 18.75
C ARG A 499 43.72 -10.34 18.10
N LEU A 500 43.98 -9.07 17.79
CA LEU A 500 43.03 -8.18 17.09
C LEU A 500 42.79 -8.53 15.61
N ASN A 501 43.63 -9.36 15.01
CA ASN A 501 43.47 -9.82 13.63
C ASN A 501 42.81 -11.20 13.52
N SER A 502 42.64 -11.90 14.65
CA SER A 502 41.91 -13.16 14.68
C SER A 502 40.47 -12.96 14.17
N GLY A 503 40.01 -13.84 13.28
CA GLY A 503 38.68 -13.74 12.65
C GLY A 503 38.55 -12.76 11.48
N TYR A 504 39.39 -11.71 11.40
CA TYR A 504 39.30 -10.69 10.33
C TYR A 504 40.25 -10.93 9.15
N ASN A 505 41.38 -11.62 9.37
CA ASN A 505 42.38 -11.97 8.34
C ASN A 505 42.81 -10.77 7.47
N THR A 506 43.00 -9.60 8.07
CA THR A 506 43.28 -8.38 7.31
C THR A 506 44.71 -8.37 6.77
N HIS A 507 44.86 -8.36 5.44
CA HIS A 507 46.16 -8.44 4.75
C HIS A 507 47.13 -7.32 5.18
N VAL A 508 46.64 -6.10 5.36
CA VAL A 508 47.46 -4.95 5.78
C VAL A 508 48.16 -5.22 7.12
N VAL A 509 47.46 -5.79 8.10
CA VAL A 509 48.03 -6.11 9.41
C VAL A 509 49.08 -7.21 9.29
N ALA A 510 48.77 -8.26 8.53
CA ALA A 510 49.69 -9.39 8.29
C ALA A 510 50.99 -8.95 7.59
N LEU A 511 50.88 -8.11 6.56
CA LEU A 511 52.03 -7.58 5.82
C LEU A 511 52.91 -6.69 6.70
N SER A 512 52.32 -5.79 7.48
CA SER A 512 53.08 -4.90 8.38
C SER A 512 53.77 -5.70 9.50
N LEU A 513 53.14 -6.74 10.04
CA LEU A 513 53.76 -7.67 10.99
C LEU A 513 54.94 -8.44 10.37
N ALA A 514 54.80 -8.90 9.13
CA ALA A 514 55.88 -9.60 8.41
C ALA A 514 57.09 -8.68 8.17
N ARG A 515 56.85 -7.42 7.78
CA ARG A 515 57.89 -6.40 7.61
C ARG A 515 58.60 -6.09 8.93
N LEU A 516 57.84 -5.88 10.01
CA LEU A 516 58.42 -5.63 11.34
C LEU A 516 59.24 -6.83 11.84
N ARG A 517 58.76 -8.06 11.61
CA ARG A 517 59.49 -9.29 11.94
C ARG A 517 60.84 -9.36 11.22
N ALA A 518 60.86 -9.07 9.93
CA ALA A 518 62.09 -9.11 9.12
C ALA A 518 63.15 -8.13 9.65
N GLU A 519 62.75 -6.92 10.04
CA GLU A 519 63.66 -5.91 10.57
C GLU A 519 64.14 -6.24 11.99
N VAL A 520 63.29 -6.81 12.85
CA VAL A 520 63.72 -7.31 14.17
C VAL A 520 64.68 -8.48 14.02
N GLN A 521 64.45 -9.38 13.06
CA GLN A 521 65.38 -10.47 12.76
C GLN A 521 66.73 -9.93 12.26
N ALA A 522 66.73 -8.97 11.34
CA ALA A 522 67.96 -8.32 10.88
C ALA A 522 68.72 -7.61 12.01
N TYR A 523 68.00 -6.94 12.92
CA TYR A 523 68.57 -6.36 14.13
C TYR A 523 69.26 -7.40 15.00
N LEU A 524 68.61 -8.54 15.25
CA LEU A 524 69.17 -9.63 16.06
C LEU A 524 70.39 -10.28 15.39
N THR A 525 70.34 -10.55 14.07
CA THR A 525 71.47 -11.11 13.32
C THR A 525 72.69 -10.19 13.41
N ARG A 526 72.53 -8.88 13.18
CA ARG A 526 73.65 -7.92 13.30
C ARG A 526 74.21 -7.85 14.72
N ARG A 527 73.36 -7.96 15.74
CA ARG A 527 73.78 -7.95 17.14
C ARG A 527 74.52 -9.24 17.52
N ALA A 528 74.13 -10.38 16.94
CA ALA A 528 74.82 -11.65 17.08
C ALA A 528 76.18 -11.64 16.37
N ASP A 529 76.25 -11.17 15.11
CA ASP A 529 77.51 -11.06 14.35
C ASP A 529 78.53 -10.17 15.07
N ALA A 530 78.06 -9.05 15.64
CA ALA A 530 78.91 -8.14 16.43
C ALA A 530 79.44 -8.77 17.73
N SER A 531 78.81 -9.85 18.23
CA SER A 531 79.24 -10.58 19.44
C SER A 531 80.25 -11.69 19.15
N ALA A 532 80.19 -12.30 17.97
CA ALA A 532 81.13 -13.35 17.55
C ALA A 532 82.58 -12.84 17.46
N ASP A 533 82.75 -11.57 17.06
CA ASP A 533 84.06 -10.90 17.00
C ASP A 533 84.74 -10.68 18.36
N GLN A 534 84.00 -10.74 19.48
CA GLN A 534 84.61 -10.56 20.81
C GLN A 534 85.18 -11.85 21.41
N HIS A 535 84.75 -13.02 20.95
CA HIS A 535 85.33 -14.30 21.37
C HIS A 535 86.58 -14.70 20.57
N ALA A 536 86.86 -14.05 19.44
CA ALA A 536 88.09 -14.25 18.68
C ALA A 536 89.25 -13.32 19.12
N ALA A 537 89.00 -12.40 20.06
CA ALA A 537 89.96 -11.43 20.59
C ALA A 537 90.30 -11.63 22.09
N LEU A 538 89.92 -12.79 22.64
CA LEU A 538 90.42 -13.36 23.90
C LEU A 538 91.21 -14.62 23.55
#